data_AF-A0A7K0VJJ4-F1
#
_entry.id   AF-A0A7K0VJJ4-F1
#
_cell.length_a   1.000
_cell.length_b   1.000
_cell.length_c   1.000
_cell.angle_alpha   90.00
_cell.angle_beta   90.00
_cell.angle_gamma   90.00
#
_symmetry.space_group_name_H-M   'P 1'
#
loop_
_entity.id
_entity.type
_entity.pdbx_description
1 polymer ?
#
loop_
_entity_poly.entity_id
_entity_poly.type
_entity_poly.pdbx_seq_one_letter_code
_entity_poly.pdbx_strand_id
1 'polypeptide(L)'
;MSTGTLTPRAEFAHSVEASHAWSQTMAMSKRSIIAIVRQPALIIPSLIFPLFFAALGASSFNRATQLPGFPKVDSFLALTLAASVLQGVIFGSVTGGAALAVDIETGFFDRLLASPTSRVSILIGRLAGNALFGCIEALFFTLVMIPFGVNIRSGPAGIAVITLAGGLIGLSIGGFMAAMALRTGSAEAVQGVFPLLFVSMFFSSAFFPRETMQGIYRTIANYNPLS
;
A
#
# COMPACT_ATOMS: atom_id res chain seq x y z
N MET A 1 42.08 18.83 47.55
CA MET A 1 42.53 18.31 46.25
C MET A 1 41.52 17.27 45.76
N SER A 2 41.01 17.49 44.55
CA SER A 2 40.37 16.59 43.57
C SER A 2 39.64 15.33 44.03
N THR A 3 38.36 15.19 43.64
CA THR A 3 37.96 14.25 42.55
C THR A 3 36.50 14.47 42.17
N GLY A 4 36.27 15.13 41.03
CA GLY A 4 34.94 15.25 40.41
C GLY A 4 34.74 14.12 39.41
N THR A 5 33.78 13.24 39.68
CA THR A 5 33.29 12.20 38.77
C THR A 5 32.41 12.84 37.68
N LEU A 6 32.91 12.88 36.45
CA LEU A 6 32.15 13.27 35.26
C LEU A 6 31.61 12.05 34.52
N THR A 7 30.31 11.77 34.64
CA THR A 7 29.53 11.06 33.61
C THR A 7 28.04 11.38 33.78
N PRO A 8 27.45 12.18 32.87
CA PRO A 8 26.38 11.63 32.02
C PRO A 8 26.33 12.34 30.64
N ARG A 9 27.21 11.97 29.70
CA ARG A 9 27.19 12.56 28.33
C ARG A 9 26.64 11.62 27.26
N ALA A 10 26.67 10.31 27.49
CA ALA A 10 26.26 9.30 26.50
C ALA A 10 24.72 9.15 26.40
N GLU A 11 24.00 9.31 27.51
CA GLU A 11 22.54 9.08 27.57
C GLU A 11 21.72 10.21 26.91
N PHE A 12 22.23 11.44 26.96
CA PHE A 12 21.62 12.59 26.29
C PHE A 12 21.85 12.58 24.76
N ALA A 13 22.96 12.03 24.27
CA ALA A 13 23.23 11.99 22.83
C ALA A 13 22.27 11.04 22.09
N HIS A 14 22.01 9.86 22.66
CA HIS A 14 21.11 8.87 22.06
C HIS A 14 19.64 9.31 22.03
N SER A 15 19.17 10.05 23.04
CA SER A 15 17.79 10.55 23.06
C SER A 15 17.56 11.69 22.06
N VAL A 16 18.57 12.54 21.84
CA VAL A 16 18.53 13.61 20.82
C VAL A 16 18.64 13.04 19.40
N GLU A 17 19.51 12.06 19.16
CA GLU A 17 19.61 11.36 17.87
C GLU A 17 18.32 10.59 17.50
N ALA A 18 17.71 9.89 18.47
CA ALA A 18 16.45 9.17 18.25
C ALA A 18 15.28 10.13 17.96
N SER A 19 15.22 11.27 18.67
CA SER A 19 14.22 12.32 18.44
C SER A 19 14.36 12.94 17.03
N HIS A 20 15.60 13.17 16.57
CA HIS A 20 15.86 13.65 15.22
C HIS A 20 15.52 12.60 14.16
N ALA A 21 15.86 11.32 14.38
CA ALA A 21 15.56 10.23 13.46
C ALA A 21 14.05 10.01 13.27
N TRP A 22 13.27 10.10 14.35
CA TRP A 22 11.81 10.00 14.28
C TRP A 22 11.17 11.18 13.55
N SER A 23 11.62 12.41 13.87
CA SER A 23 11.16 13.63 13.20
C SER A 23 11.48 13.60 11.70
N GLN A 24 12.69 13.14 11.32
CA GLN A 24 13.10 12.95 9.94
C GLN A 24 12.26 11.90 9.22
N THR A 25 12.01 10.76 9.87
CA THR A 25 11.16 9.69 9.31
C THR A 25 9.75 10.21 9.05
N MET A 26 9.15 10.89 10.03
CA MET A 26 7.81 11.48 9.88
C MET A 26 7.76 12.53 8.76
N ALA A 27 8.78 13.38 8.65
CA ALA A 27 8.87 14.38 7.59
C ALA A 27 8.98 13.73 6.19
N MET A 28 9.77 12.66 6.05
CA MET A 28 9.91 11.91 4.80
C MET A 28 8.63 11.14 4.43
N SER A 29 7.98 10.49 5.41
CA SER A 29 6.67 9.86 5.21
C SER A 29 5.63 10.87 4.74
N LYS A 30 5.52 12.02 5.42
CA LYS A 30 4.61 13.10 5.05
C LYS A 30 4.89 13.59 3.63
N ARG A 31 6.16 13.79 3.28
CA ARG A 31 6.54 14.19 1.93
C ARG A 31 6.14 13.14 0.89
N SER A 32 6.37 11.87 1.17
CA SER A 32 5.98 10.77 0.28
C SER A 32 4.49 10.83 -0.05
N ILE A 33 3.66 11.03 0.97
CA ILE A 33 2.21 11.16 0.82
C ILE A 33 1.85 12.41 0.02
N ILE A 34 2.46 13.56 0.33
CA ILE A 34 2.22 14.81 -0.40
C ILE A 34 2.59 14.67 -1.88
N ALA A 35 3.67 13.96 -2.21
CA ALA A 35 4.08 13.73 -3.60
C ALA A 35 3.04 12.94 -4.39
N ILE A 36 2.35 11.99 -3.73
CA ILE A 36 1.24 11.25 -4.31
C ILE A 36 0.00 12.16 -4.42
N VAL A 37 -0.38 12.83 -3.33
CA VAL A 37 -1.57 13.73 -3.25
C VAL A 37 -1.53 14.88 -4.27
N ARG A 38 -0.34 15.36 -4.63
CA ARG A 38 -0.16 16.41 -5.65
C ARG A 38 -0.41 15.96 -7.08
N GLN A 39 -0.67 14.67 -7.32
CA GLN A 39 -0.97 14.10 -8.63
C GLN A 39 -2.43 13.61 -8.69
N PRO A 40 -3.42 14.52 -8.64
CA PRO A 40 -4.83 14.14 -8.61
C PRO A 40 -5.25 13.35 -9.86
N ALA A 41 -4.59 13.60 -11.00
CA ALA A 41 -4.81 12.85 -12.24
C ALA A 41 -4.49 11.35 -12.11
N LEU A 42 -3.67 10.94 -11.13
CA LEU A 42 -3.35 9.54 -10.85
C LEU A 42 -4.21 8.98 -9.71
N ILE A 43 -4.47 9.77 -8.66
CA ILE A 43 -5.27 9.30 -7.51
C ILE A 43 -6.75 9.13 -7.86
N ILE A 44 -7.32 10.06 -8.61
CA ILE A 44 -8.76 10.03 -8.88
C ILE A 44 -9.14 8.74 -9.61
N PRO A 45 -8.45 8.33 -10.70
CA PRO A 45 -8.69 7.03 -11.32
C PRO A 45 -8.41 5.85 -10.39
N SER A 46 -7.38 5.92 -9.53
CA SER A 46 -7.03 4.84 -8.61
C SER A 46 -8.11 4.55 -7.57
N LEU A 47 -8.92 5.55 -7.22
CA LEU A 47 -10.06 5.40 -6.31
C LEU A 47 -11.35 5.09 -7.05
N ILE A 48 -11.59 5.75 -8.19
CA ILE A 48 -12.86 5.60 -8.93
C ILE A 48 -12.94 4.24 -9.62
N PHE A 49 -11.87 3.77 -10.28
CA PHE A 49 -11.94 2.52 -11.04
C PHE A 49 -12.24 1.30 -10.17
N PRO A 50 -11.60 1.10 -9.00
CA PRO A 50 -11.95 -0.02 -8.13
C PRO A 50 -13.38 0.05 -7.59
N LEU A 51 -13.88 1.25 -7.27
CA LEU A 51 -15.27 1.44 -6.85
C LEU A 51 -16.25 1.14 -7.99
N PHE A 52 -15.93 1.55 -9.21
CA PHE A 52 -16.74 1.25 -10.39
C PHE A 52 -16.80 -0.26 -10.64
N PHE A 53 -15.67 -0.96 -10.60
CA PHE A 53 -15.64 -2.42 -10.72
C PHE A 53 -16.36 -3.12 -9.57
N ALA A 54 -16.26 -2.59 -8.34
CA ALA A 54 -17.03 -3.11 -7.20
C ALA A 54 -18.54 -2.96 -7.41
N ALA A 55 -18.99 -1.79 -7.88
CA ALA A 55 -20.41 -1.53 -8.17
C ALA A 55 -20.93 -2.39 -9.34
N LEU A 56 -20.16 -2.49 -10.43
CA LEU A 56 -20.49 -3.33 -11.57
C LEU A 56 -20.53 -4.82 -11.17
N GLY A 57 -19.55 -5.25 -10.38
CA GLY A 57 -19.47 -6.62 -9.89
C GLY A 57 -20.64 -6.95 -8.97
N ALA A 58 -20.94 -6.07 -8.02
CA ALA A 58 -22.07 -6.24 -7.12
C ALA A 58 -23.40 -6.27 -7.88
N SER A 59 -23.62 -5.40 -8.86
CA SER A 59 -24.87 -5.40 -9.65
C SER A 59 -25.01 -6.62 -10.56
N SER A 60 -23.91 -7.09 -11.16
CA SER A 60 -23.95 -8.17 -12.16
C SER A 60 -23.88 -9.56 -11.54
N PHE A 61 -23.11 -9.73 -10.46
CA PHE A 61 -22.75 -11.03 -9.92
C PHE A 61 -23.30 -11.32 -8.52
N ASN A 62 -24.17 -10.48 -7.95
CA ASN A 62 -24.75 -10.78 -6.63
C ASN A 62 -25.52 -12.11 -6.61
N ARG A 63 -26.14 -12.51 -7.73
CA ARG A 63 -26.83 -13.82 -7.81
C ARG A 63 -25.85 -14.99 -7.80
N ALA A 64 -24.61 -14.78 -8.22
CA ALA A 64 -23.59 -15.84 -8.25
C ALA A 64 -23.20 -16.31 -6.84
N THR A 65 -23.37 -15.46 -5.81
CA THR A 65 -23.08 -15.84 -4.42
C THR A 65 -24.04 -16.90 -3.86
N GLN A 66 -25.17 -17.14 -4.54
CA GLN A 66 -26.17 -18.14 -4.18
C GLN A 66 -25.92 -19.50 -4.86
N LEU A 67 -24.92 -19.60 -5.74
CA LEU A 67 -24.63 -20.84 -6.47
C LEU A 67 -24.04 -21.92 -5.55
N PRO A 68 -24.34 -23.21 -5.79
CA PRO A 68 -23.73 -24.32 -5.08
C PRO A 68 -22.20 -24.29 -5.22
N GLY A 69 -21.47 -24.33 -4.10
CA GLY A 69 -20.01 -24.29 -4.07
C GLY A 69 -19.40 -22.89 -3.92
N PHE A 70 -20.21 -21.82 -3.96
CA PHE A 70 -19.75 -20.47 -3.60
C PHE A 70 -19.69 -20.31 -2.07
N PRO A 71 -18.65 -19.66 -1.50
CA PRO A 71 -18.60 -19.44 -0.06
C PRO A 71 -19.78 -18.60 0.43
N LYS A 72 -20.20 -18.83 1.68
CA LYS A 72 -21.24 -18.01 2.31
C LYS A 72 -20.70 -16.61 2.58
N VAL A 73 -21.04 -15.68 1.69
CA VAL A 73 -20.74 -14.24 1.81
C VAL A 73 -22.04 -13.45 1.86
N ASP A 74 -22.04 -12.34 2.60
CA ASP A 74 -23.24 -11.50 2.76
C ASP A 74 -23.64 -10.79 1.45
N SER A 75 -22.66 -10.42 0.63
CA SER A 75 -22.87 -9.83 -0.68
C SER A 75 -21.63 -9.97 -1.54
N PHE A 76 -21.81 -9.91 -2.87
CA PHE A 76 -20.67 -9.83 -3.78
C PHE A 76 -19.85 -8.54 -3.56
N LEU A 77 -20.50 -7.46 -3.13
CA LEU A 77 -19.83 -6.20 -2.77
C LEU A 77 -18.83 -6.39 -1.61
N ALA A 78 -19.20 -7.19 -0.59
CA ALA A 78 -18.31 -7.49 0.53
C ALA A 78 -17.09 -8.33 0.10
N LEU A 79 -17.27 -9.21 -0.89
CA LEU A 79 -16.16 -9.95 -1.49
C LEU A 79 -15.22 -9.03 -2.28
N THR A 80 -15.77 -8.11 -3.06
CA THR A 80 -14.98 -7.19 -3.89
C THR A 80 -14.25 -6.13 -3.06
N LEU A 81 -14.58 -5.92 -1.78
CA LEU A 81 -13.84 -4.99 -0.92
C LEU A 81 -12.35 -5.31 -0.90
N ALA A 82 -11.98 -6.58 -0.72
CA ALA A 82 -10.58 -7.02 -0.71
C ALA A 82 -9.90 -6.74 -2.07
N ALA A 83 -10.57 -7.05 -3.18
CA ALA A 83 -10.10 -6.74 -4.52
C ALA A 83 -9.90 -5.22 -4.74
N SER A 84 -10.84 -4.39 -4.30
CA SER A 84 -10.75 -2.94 -4.47
C SER A 84 -9.60 -2.33 -3.66
N VAL A 85 -9.39 -2.81 -2.42
CA VAL A 85 -8.22 -2.42 -1.63
C VAL A 85 -6.94 -2.82 -2.34
N LEU A 86 -6.81 -4.08 -2.77
CA LEU A 86 -5.63 -4.56 -3.48
C LEU A 86 -5.34 -3.73 -4.75
N GLN A 87 -6.38 -3.46 -5.54
CA GLN A 87 -6.27 -2.70 -6.78
C GLN A 87 -5.82 -1.25 -6.53
N GLY A 88 -6.44 -0.56 -5.57
CA GLY A 88 -6.05 0.80 -5.20
C GLY A 88 -4.60 0.86 -4.73
N VAL A 89 -4.22 -0.04 -3.81
CA VAL A 89 -2.88 -0.09 -3.24
C VAL A 89 -1.81 -0.41 -4.28
N ILE A 90 -2.08 -1.28 -5.26
CA ILE A 90 -1.17 -1.51 -6.39
C ILE A 90 -0.95 -0.20 -7.15
N PHE A 91 -2.03 0.50 -7.49
CA PHE A 91 -1.94 1.74 -8.26
C PHE A 91 -1.19 2.84 -7.50
N GLY A 92 -1.50 3.00 -6.21
CA GLY A 92 -0.81 3.91 -5.30
C GLY A 92 0.68 3.58 -5.16
N SER A 93 1.01 2.30 -5.03
CA SER A 93 2.40 1.82 -4.89
C SER A 93 3.22 2.03 -6.15
N VAL A 94 2.65 1.78 -7.34
CA VAL A 94 3.32 2.06 -8.62
C VAL A 94 3.54 3.56 -8.80
N THR A 95 2.52 4.37 -8.52
CA THR A 95 2.62 5.84 -8.59
C THR A 95 3.70 6.37 -7.61
N GLY A 96 3.71 5.86 -6.38
CA GLY A 96 4.74 6.16 -5.39
C GLY A 96 6.14 5.71 -5.84
N GLY A 97 6.28 4.52 -6.43
CA GLY A 97 7.53 4.07 -7.01
C GLY A 97 8.01 5.00 -8.13
N ALA A 98 7.11 5.39 -9.04
CA ALA A 98 7.45 6.23 -10.18
C ALA A 98 7.89 7.63 -9.72
N ALA A 99 7.21 8.19 -8.72
CA ALA A 99 7.64 9.44 -8.09
C ALA A 99 9.04 9.35 -7.46
N LEU A 100 9.44 8.17 -6.93
CA LEU A 100 10.80 7.98 -6.43
C LEU A 100 11.80 7.95 -7.58
N ALA A 101 11.46 7.27 -8.67
CA ALA A 101 12.30 7.22 -9.85
C ALA A 101 12.52 8.62 -10.45
N VAL A 102 11.49 9.46 -10.51
CA VAL A 102 11.63 10.88 -10.91
C VAL A 102 12.56 11.65 -9.96
N ASP A 103 12.46 11.43 -8.65
CA ASP A 103 13.39 12.04 -7.68
C ASP A 103 14.85 11.59 -7.94
N ILE A 104 15.06 10.38 -8.46
CA ILE A 104 16.38 9.86 -8.85
C ILE A 104 16.84 10.48 -10.17
N GLU A 105 15.99 10.49 -11.21
CA GLU A 105 16.28 11.07 -12.54
C GLU A 105 16.68 12.55 -12.45
N THR A 106 15.99 13.30 -11.59
CA THR A 106 16.24 14.74 -11.40
C THR A 106 17.46 15.03 -10.52
N GLY A 107 18.12 14.00 -10.00
CA GLY A 107 19.23 14.11 -9.05
C GLY A 107 18.81 14.67 -7.68
N PHE A 108 17.50 14.77 -7.41
CA PHE A 108 17.01 15.21 -6.11
C PHE A 108 17.40 14.20 -5.03
N PHE A 109 17.28 12.90 -5.33
CA PHE A 109 17.59 11.82 -4.40
C PHE A 109 19.04 11.87 -3.91
N ASP A 110 20.00 12.14 -4.81
CA ASP A 110 21.42 12.29 -4.45
C ASP A 110 21.68 13.47 -3.51
N ARG A 111 21.00 14.60 -3.75
CA ARG A 111 21.08 15.78 -2.86
C ARG A 111 20.51 15.46 -1.47
N LEU A 112 19.46 14.65 -1.41
CA LEU A 112 18.88 14.21 -0.15
C LEU A 112 19.86 13.29 0.61
N LEU A 113 20.54 12.38 -0.08
CA LEU A 113 21.56 11.50 0.50
C LEU A 113 22.84 12.23 0.94
N ALA A 114 23.16 13.36 0.31
CA ALA A 114 24.29 14.22 0.68
C ALA A 114 23.96 15.17 1.86
N SER A 115 22.67 15.35 2.17
CA SER A 115 22.23 16.13 3.33
C SER A 115 22.56 15.40 4.65
N PRO A 116 22.60 16.10 5.81
CA PRO A 116 22.81 15.49 7.12
C PRO A 116 21.58 14.68 7.62
N THR A 117 20.94 13.94 6.72
CA THR A 117 19.79 13.08 6.98
C THR A 117 20.25 11.62 6.96
N SER A 118 19.83 10.83 7.95
CA SER A 118 20.16 9.40 7.96
C SER A 118 19.53 8.68 6.75
N ARG A 119 20.34 7.88 6.05
CA ARG A 119 19.89 7.04 4.92
C ARG A 119 18.79 6.07 5.33
N VAL A 120 18.87 5.58 6.56
CA VAL A 120 17.87 4.67 7.15
C VAL A 120 16.54 5.41 7.33
N SER A 121 16.55 6.66 7.78
CA SER A 121 15.34 7.47 7.93
C SER A 121 14.65 7.76 6.60
N ILE A 122 15.42 7.93 5.51
CA ILE A 122 14.88 8.13 4.15
C ILE A 122 14.15 6.86 3.70
N LEU A 123 14.78 5.69 3.86
CA LEU A 123 14.20 4.42 3.46
C LEU A 123 12.96 4.07 4.29
N ILE A 124 13.06 4.14 5.62
CA ILE A 124 11.93 3.86 6.52
C ILE A 124 10.79 4.85 6.26
N GLY A 125 11.09 6.14 6.07
CA GLY A 125 10.08 7.15 5.76
C GLY A 125 9.34 6.86 4.46
N ARG A 126 10.04 6.38 3.43
CA ARG A 126 9.41 5.99 2.16
C ARG A 126 8.49 4.79 2.33
N LEU A 127 8.98 3.74 3.00
CA LEU A 127 8.21 2.52 3.26
C LEU A 127 6.99 2.79 4.16
N ALA A 128 7.17 3.57 5.22
CA ALA A 128 6.09 3.98 6.11
C ALA A 128 5.06 4.88 5.40
N GLY A 129 5.52 5.75 4.49
CA GLY A 129 4.64 6.55 3.64
C GLY A 129 3.74 5.68 2.76
N ASN A 130 4.29 4.63 2.14
CA ASN A 130 3.53 3.70 1.31
C ASN A 130 2.55 2.85 2.15
N ALA A 131 2.98 2.38 3.33
CA ALA A 131 2.12 1.67 4.25
C ALA A 131 0.95 2.55 4.74
N LEU A 132 1.23 3.80 5.12
CA LEU A 132 0.19 4.73 5.55
C LEU A 132 -0.77 5.06 4.41
N PHE A 133 -0.27 5.23 3.19
CA PHE A 133 -1.13 5.42 2.02
C PHE A 133 -2.06 4.21 1.79
N GLY A 134 -1.53 2.99 1.90
CA GLY A 134 -2.35 1.78 1.80
C GLY A 134 -3.40 1.64 2.91
N CYS A 135 -3.07 2.07 4.14
CA CYS A 135 -4.07 2.19 5.21
C CYS A 135 -5.19 3.17 4.85
N ILE A 136 -4.83 4.33 4.30
CA ILE A 136 -5.79 5.37 3.90
C ILE A 136 -6.72 4.86 2.80
N GLU A 137 -6.18 4.19 1.77
CA GLU A 137 -6.99 3.62 0.69
C GLU A 137 -7.92 2.52 1.20
N ALA A 138 -7.42 1.60 2.03
CA ALA A 138 -8.23 0.55 2.61
C ALA A 138 -9.37 1.08 3.48
N LEU A 139 -9.08 2.10 4.30
CA LEU A 139 -10.08 2.78 5.10
C LEU A 139 -11.10 3.49 4.20
N PHE A 140 -10.64 4.19 3.17
CA PHE A 140 -11.51 4.88 2.20
C PHE A 140 -12.48 3.92 1.53
N PHE A 141 -12.00 2.82 0.94
CA PHE A 141 -12.88 1.84 0.28
C PHE A 141 -13.88 1.22 1.26
N THR A 142 -13.43 0.88 2.46
CA THR A 142 -14.30 0.32 3.51
C THR A 142 -15.42 1.30 3.87
N LEU A 143 -15.09 2.56 4.14
CA LEU A 143 -16.06 3.59 4.51
C LEU A 143 -17.03 3.92 3.37
N VAL A 144 -16.54 3.96 2.14
CA VAL A 144 -17.39 4.23 0.97
C VAL A 144 -18.36 3.08 0.73
N MET A 145 -17.96 1.82 0.92
CA MET A 145 -18.80 0.67 0.61
C MET A 145 -19.83 0.31 1.70
N ILE A 146 -19.62 0.71 2.95
CA ILE A 146 -20.59 0.46 4.06
C ILE A 146 -22.00 1.00 3.73
N PRO A 147 -22.19 2.27 3.30
CA PRO A 147 -23.48 2.79 2.87
C PRO A 147 -24.16 2.01 1.75
N PHE A 148 -23.40 1.29 0.92
CA PHE A 148 -23.92 0.49 -0.20
C PHE A 148 -24.19 -0.97 0.18
N GLY A 149 -24.15 -1.31 1.48
CA GLY A 149 -24.59 -2.61 1.99
C GLY A 149 -23.46 -3.59 2.32
N VAL A 150 -22.19 -3.12 2.43
CA VAL A 150 -21.14 -3.93 3.05
C VAL A 150 -21.33 -3.94 4.57
N ASN A 151 -21.52 -5.13 5.14
CA ASN A 151 -21.59 -5.32 6.58
C ASN A 151 -20.30 -5.97 7.11
N ILE A 152 -19.55 -5.24 7.92
CA ILE A 152 -18.37 -5.76 8.61
C ILE A 152 -18.83 -6.42 9.92
N ARG A 153 -19.07 -7.74 9.88
CA ARG A 153 -19.59 -8.51 11.03
C ARG A 153 -18.77 -8.37 12.32
N SER A 154 -17.46 -8.21 12.19
CA SER A 154 -16.53 -8.00 13.31
C SER A 154 -16.47 -6.56 13.83
N GLY A 155 -17.33 -5.67 13.31
CA GLY A 155 -17.45 -4.28 13.74
C GLY A 155 -16.15 -3.47 13.52
N PRO A 156 -15.86 -2.49 14.40
CA PRO A 156 -14.67 -1.64 14.29
C PRO A 156 -13.34 -2.40 14.24
N ALA A 157 -13.26 -3.57 14.89
CA ALA A 157 -12.07 -4.41 14.83
C ALA A 157 -11.81 -4.97 13.43
N GLY A 158 -12.87 -5.31 12.68
CA GLY A 158 -12.74 -5.70 11.27
C GLY A 158 -12.20 -4.60 10.39
N ILE A 159 -12.70 -3.38 10.59
CA ILE A 159 -12.22 -2.19 9.86
C ILE A 159 -10.73 -1.99 10.13
N ALA A 160 -10.30 -2.08 11.39
CA ALA A 160 -8.89 -1.96 11.75
C ALA A 160 -8.00 -3.02 11.09
N VAL A 161 -8.46 -4.27 11.02
CA VAL A 161 -7.73 -5.36 10.34
C VAL A 161 -7.63 -5.12 8.83
N ILE A 162 -8.71 -4.68 8.18
CA ILE A 162 -8.70 -4.37 6.74
C ILE A 162 -7.77 -3.19 6.45
N THR A 163 -7.83 -2.14 7.28
CA THR A 163 -6.92 -0.99 7.18
C THR A 163 -5.46 -1.43 7.33
N LEU A 164 -5.15 -2.25 8.34
CA LEU A 164 -3.80 -2.76 8.55
C LEU A 164 -3.33 -3.64 7.38
N ALA A 165 -4.21 -4.49 6.85
CA ALA A 165 -3.92 -5.31 5.67
C ALA A 165 -3.57 -4.44 4.46
N GLY A 166 -4.34 -3.37 4.20
CA GLY A 166 -4.01 -2.38 3.18
C GLY A 166 -2.63 -1.75 3.37
N GLY A 167 -2.27 -1.42 4.61
CA GLY A 167 -0.94 -0.92 4.93
C GLY A 167 0.19 -1.93 4.72
N LEU A 168 -0.03 -3.21 5.04
CA LEU A 168 0.93 -4.27 4.79
C LEU A 168 1.12 -4.55 3.29
N ILE A 169 0.04 -4.50 2.52
CA ILE A 169 0.09 -4.59 1.05
C ILE A 169 0.88 -3.39 0.50
N GLY A 170 0.59 -2.17 0.99
CA GLY A 170 1.28 -0.95 0.58
C GLY A 170 2.77 -0.97 0.94
N LEU A 171 3.12 -1.51 2.10
CA LEU A 171 4.51 -1.73 2.51
C LEU A 171 5.22 -2.70 1.56
N SER A 172 4.56 -3.82 1.23
CA SER A 172 5.14 -4.89 0.42
C SER A 172 5.32 -4.47 -1.05
N ILE A 173 4.24 -4.04 -1.69
CA ILE A 173 4.26 -3.62 -3.10
C ILE A 173 5.02 -2.30 -3.23
N GLY A 174 4.78 -1.34 -2.35
CA GLY A 174 5.50 -0.07 -2.36
C GLY A 174 7.00 -0.25 -2.11
N GLY A 175 7.41 -1.20 -1.27
CA GLY A 175 8.82 -1.56 -1.09
C GLY A 175 9.43 -2.17 -2.34
N PHE A 176 8.72 -3.09 -3.00
CA PHE A 176 9.13 -3.64 -4.29
C PHE A 176 9.27 -2.56 -5.37
N MET A 177 8.29 -1.66 -5.48
CA MET A 177 8.34 -0.55 -6.45
C MET A 177 9.47 0.44 -6.13
N ALA A 178 9.75 0.70 -4.85
CA ALA A 178 10.89 1.52 -4.44
C ALA A 178 12.23 0.85 -4.79
N ALA A 179 12.36 -0.46 -4.59
CA ALA A 179 13.55 -1.22 -4.99
C ALA A 179 13.76 -1.19 -6.51
N MET A 180 12.67 -1.30 -7.29
CA MET A 180 12.72 -1.13 -8.74
C MET A 180 13.19 0.26 -9.13
N ALA A 181 12.61 1.32 -8.53
CA ALA A 181 13.01 2.70 -8.79
C ALA A 181 14.50 2.95 -8.48
N LEU A 182 15.01 2.44 -7.36
CA LEU A 182 16.43 2.55 -6.99
C LEU A 182 17.35 1.79 -7.95
N ARG A 183 16.88 0.69 -8.54
CA ARG A 183 17.67 -0.14 -9.45
C ARG A 183 17.67 0.39 -10.88
N THR A 184 16.53 0.86 -11.37
CA THR A 184 16.38 1.31 -12.76
C THR A 184 16.66 2.80 -12.93
N GLY A 185 16.37 3.61 -11.91
CA GLY A 185 16.42 5.07 -12.01
C GLY A 185 15.53 5.64 -13.11
N SER A 186 14.49 4.91 -13.53
CA SER A 186 13.55 5.34 -14.60
C SER A 186 12.10 5.17 -14.16
N ALA A 187 11.32 6.24 -14.25
CA ALA A 187 9.90 6.25 -13.96
C ALA A 187 9.11 5.38 -14.95
N GLU A 188 9.50 5.39 -16.23
CA GLU A 188 8.90 4.53 -17.26
C GLU A 188 9.12 3.06 -16.95
N ALA A 189 10.32 2.67 -16.53
CA ALA A 189 10.61 1.28 -16.16
C ALA A 189 9.76 0.81 -14.97
N VAL A 190 9.55 1.68 -13.98
CA VAL A 190 8.71 1.41 -12.81
C VAL A 190 7.23 1.29 -13.20
N GLN A 191 6.72 2.24 -14.01
CA GLN A 191 5.35 2.19 -14.53
C GLN A 191 5.11 0.97 -15.43
N GLY A 192 6.13 0.54 -16.19
CA GLY A 192 6.08 -0.64 -17.04
C GLY A 192 5.86 -1.96 -16.30
N VAL A 193 6.02 -1.98 -14.98
CA VAL A 193 5.69 -3.15 -14.13
C VAL A 193 4.18 -3.29 -13.91
N PHE A 194 3.41 -2.20 -14.01
CA PHE A 194 1.99 -2.18 -13.71
C PHE A 194 1.17 -3.22 -14.49
N PRO A 195 1.33 -3.41 -15.83
CA PRO A 195 0.58 -4.43 -16.56
C PRO A 195 0.77 -5.84 -16.00
N LEU A 196 1.98 -6.17 -15.51
CA LEU A 196 2.25 -7.49 -14.91
C LEU A 196 1.54 -7.64 -13.56
N LEU A 197 1.58 -6.62 -12.71
CA LEU A 197 0.86 -6.62 -11.43
C LEU A 197 -0.66 -6.67 -11.66
N PHE A 198 -1.15 -5.93 -12.65
CA PHE A 198 -2.56 -5.89 -13.02
C PHE A 198 -3.07 -7.26 -13.47
N VAL A 199 -2.35 -7.95 -14.36
CA VAL A 199 -2.72 -9.31 -14.78
C VAL A 199 -2.64 -10.27 -13.60
N SER A 200 -1.56 -10.22 -12.81
CA SER A 200 -1.41 -11.08 -11.63
C SER A 200 -2.55 -10.92 -10.63
N MET A 201 -3.08 -9.71 -10.47
CA MET A 201 -4.19 -9.41 -9.58
C MET A 201 -5.46 -10.25 -9.89
N PHE A 202 -5.75 -10.56 -11.15
CA PHE A 202 -6.90 -11.40 -11.53
C PHE A 202 -6.73 -12.89 -11.20
N PHE A 203 -5.49 -13.31 -10.93
CA PHE A 203 -5.18 -14.64 -10.39
C PHE A 203 -5.16 -14.66 -8.86
N SER A 204 -5.44 -13.54 -8.19
CA SER A 204 -5.49 -13.48 -6.72
C SER A 204 -6.84 -13.93 -6.18
N SER A 205 -6.83 -14.53 -4.99
CA SER A 205 -8.05 -14.82 -4.24
C SER A 205 -8.81 -13.60 -3.74
N ALA A 206 -8.24 -12.40 -3.86
CA ALA A 206 -8.96 -11.17 -3.59
C ALA A 206 -10.11 -10.95 -4.60
N PHE A 207 -9.97 -11.43 -5.85
CA PHE A 207 -10.95 -11.25 -6.92
C PHE A 207 -11.97 -12.39 -7.00
N PHE A 208 -11.54 -13.62 -6.74
CA PHE A 208 -12.40 -14.80 -6.78
C PHE A 208 -12.10 -15.72 -5.59
N PRO A 209 -13.11 -16.33 -4.95
CA PRO A 209 -12.85 -17.25 -3.85
C PRO A 209 -11.98 -18.44 -4.26
N ARG A 210 -11.01 -18.82 -3.41
CA ARG A 210 -10.10 -19.96 -3.67
C ARG A 210 -10.86 -21.27 -3.89
N GLU A 211 -12.01 -21.43 -3.22
CA GLU A 211 -12.87 -22.61 -3.27
C GLU A 211 -13.49 -22.82 -4.66
N THR A 212 -13.61 -21.73 -5.44
CA THR A 212 -14.17 -21.77 -6.79
C THR A 212 -13.11 -22.05 -7.86
N MET A 213 -11.83 -22.06 -7.50
CA MET A 213 -10.71 -22.23 -8.44
C MET A 213 -10.41 -23.71 -8.69
N GLN A 214 -10.18 -24.08 -9.96
CA GLN A 214 -9.81 -25.45 -10.35
C GLN A 214 -8.60 -25.47 -11.29
N GLY A 215 -7.89 -26.62 -11.32
CA GLY A 215 -6.78 -26.89 -12.24
C GLY A 215 -5.62 -25.89 -12.16
N ILE A 216 -5.17 -25.42 -13.32
CA ILE A 216 -4.03 -24.50 -13.47
C ILE A 216 -4.30 -23.15 -12.77
N TYR A 217 -5.54 -22.66 -12.79
CA TYR A 217 -5.90 -21.39 -12.18
C TYR A 217 -5.61 -21.39 -10.67
N ARG A 218 -6.02 -22.45 -9.96
CA ARG A 218 -5.74 -22.63 -8.53
C ARG A 218 -4.23 -22.73 -8.25
N THR A 219 -3.49 -23.39 -9.14
CA THR A 219 -2.03 -23.53 -9.00
C THR A 219 -1.33 -22.17 -9.07
N ILE A 220 -1.69 -21.34 -10.06
CA ILE A 220 -1.14 -19.98 -10.19
C ILE A 220 -1.52 -19.13 -8.97
N ALA A 221 -2.78 -19.19 -8.54
CA ALA A 221 -3.26 -18.44 -7.39
C ALA A 221 -2.51 -18.79 -6.09
N ASN A 222 -2.09 -20.05 -5.90
CA ASN A 222 -1.34 -20.49 -4.72
C ASN A 222 0.07 -19.89 -4.62
N TYR A 223 0.70 -19.60 -5.76
CA TYR A 223 2.05 -18.99 -5.81
C TYR A 223 2.01 -17.47 -5.99
N ASN A 224 0.83 -16.89 -6.20
CA ASN A 224 0.67 -15.47 -6.40
C ASN A 224 0.82 -14.73 -5.05
N PRO A 225 1.79 -13.80 -4.91
CA PRO A 225 2.02 -13.07 -3.67
C PRO A 225 0.88 -12.09 -3.33
N LEU A 226 -0.05 -11.85 -4.26
CA LEU A 226 -1.22 -11.01 -4.05
C LEU A 226 -2.42 -11.78 -3.49
N SER A 227 -2.32 -13.10 -3.32
CA SER A 227 -3.41 -13.99 -2.85
C SER A 227 -3.53 -14.08 -1.34
#